data_AF-A0A8S3UJE0-F1
#
_entry.id   AF-A0A8S3UJE0-F1
#
_cell.length_a   1.000
_cell.length_b   1.000
_cell.length_c   1.000
_cell.angle_alpha   90.00
_cell.angle_beta   90.00
_cell.angle_gamma   90.00
#
_symmetry.space_group_name_H-M   'P 1'
#
loop_
_entity.id
_entity.type
_entity.pdbx_description
1 polymer ?
#
loop_
_entity_poly.entity_id
_entity_poly.type
_entity_poly.pdbx_seq_one_letter_code
_entity_poly.pdbx_strand_id
1 'polypeptide(L)'
;MISLLHKINVRIGSSVIHTLVDTGAAVSVINTNTYKSLQVDKPYPVDKSDLLGVRGVNDNFIRVLGKVTLPVEIGKLTLFHDFYILDDVNMPLILGRDFMHDQKAEISFPKQVLSLQNGMTEVSLSQGQDRDHTHNFVRVLSDVTFQPRQRVIFPVKIENFSKNTSGVIEPNFSLAGKHNIMGARCLIQTHNNTSVFEILNPTNAVITLKKIL
;
A
#
# COMPACT_ATOMS: atom_id res chain seq x y z
N MET A 1 0.26 1.52 11.64
CA MET A 1 1.68 1.53 11.21
C MET A 1 1.63 2.11 9.82
N ILE A 2 2.08 3.35 9.66
CA ILE A 2 2.04 4.02 8.35
C ILE A 2 3.22 3.44 7.57
N SER A 3 2.98 2.41 6.77
CA SER A 3 4.00 1.91 5.85
C SER A 3 3.92 2.76 4.59
N LEU A 4 4.86 3.68 4.40
CA LEU A 4 5.06 4.32 3.11
C LEU A 4 5.75 3.29 2.22
N LEU A 5 4.96 2.67 1.33
CA LEU A 5 5.45 1.67 0.39
C LEU A 5 6.20 2.38 -0.75
N HIS A 6 7.45 1.99 -0.97
CA HIS A 6 8.24 2.47 -2.12
C HIS A 6 7.74 1.76 -3.37
N LYS A 7 7.11 2.51 -4.26
CA LYS A 7 6.54 1.99 -5.50
C LYS A 7 7.15 2.67 -6.71
N ILE A 8 7.24 1.93 -7.80
CA ILE A 8 7.61 2.43 -9.13
C ILE A 8 6.59 1.94 -10.16
N ASN A 9 6.54 2.62 -11.30
CA ASN A 9 5.81 2.12 -12.46
C ASN A 9 6.74 1.23 -13.28
N VAL A 10 6.31 0.00 -13.51
CA VAL A 10 6.94 -0.98 -14.38
C VAL A 10 6.06 -1.16 -15.60
N ARG A 11 6.65 -1.29 -16.78
CA ARG A 11 5.89 -1.67 -17.98
C ARG A 11 6.24 -3.10 -18.41
N ILE A 12 5.23 -3.91 -18.71
CA ILE A 12 5.38 -5.25 -19.29
C ILE A 12 4.41 -5.34 -20.47
N GLY A 13 4.95 -5.36 -21.69
CA GLY A 13 4.12 -5.21 -22.90
C GLY A 13 3.39 -3.85 -22.91
N SER A 14 2.06 -3.87 -23.09
CA SER A 14 1.19 -2.70 -23.03
C SER A 14 0.75 -2.31 -21.62
N SER A 15 0.98 -3.17 -20.62
CA SER A 15 0.51 -2.96 -19.26
C SER A 15 1.50 -2.15 -18.42
N VAL A 16 1.01 -1.12 -17.73
CA VAL A 16 1.76 -0.39 -16.68
C VAL A 16 1.30 -0.91 -15.32
N ILE A 17 2.24 -1.38 -14.52
CA ILE A 17 2.00 -2.04 -13.24
C ILE A 17 2.65 -1.22 -12.12
N HIS A 18 1.85 -0.83 -11.14
CA HIS A 18 2.34 -0.24 -9.90
C HIS A 18 3.01 -1.32 -9.05
N THR A 19 4.32 -1.21 -8.93
CA THR A 19 5.18 -2.29 -8.44
C THR A 19 5.82 -1.89 -7.13
N LEU A 20 5.75 -2.76 -6.13
CA LEU A 20 6.42 -2.56 -4.85
C LEU A 20 7.91 -2.88 -4.97
N VAL A 21 8.75 -2.01 -4.41
CA VAL A 21 10.18 -2.27 -4.19
C VAL A 21 10.33 -2.69 -2.72
N ASP A 22 10.58 -3.97 -2.47
CA ASP A 22 10.53 -4.55 -1.13
C ASP A 22 11.85 -5.24 -0.75
N THR A 23 12.64 -4.58 0.09
CA THR A 23 13.89 -5.16 0.62
C THR A 23 13.65 -6.27 1.65
N GLY A 24 12.43 -6.39 2.19
CA GLY A 24 12.01 -7.50 3.05
C GLY A 24 11.73 -8.78 2.27
N ALA A 25 11.31 -8.67 1.00
CA ALA A 25 11.06 -9.81 0.14
C ALA A 25 12.36 -10.44 -0.37
N ALA A 26 12.54 -11.74 -0.14
CA ALA A 26 13.69 -12.48 -0.65
C ALA A 26 13.63 -12.71 -2.16
N VAL A 27 12.41 -12.87 -2.70
CA VAL A 27 12.16 -13.20 -4.09
C VAL A 27 11.16 -12.22 -4.72
N SER A 28 11.25 -12.05 -6.02
CA SER A 28 10.33 -11.25 -6.82
C SER A 28 9.09 -12.06 -7.19
N VAL A 29 7.93 -11.45 -7.04
CA VAL A 29 6.64 -12.15 -7.17
C VAL A 29 5.65 -11.36 -8.01
N ILE A 30 4.80 -12.07 -8.72
CA ILE A 30 3.66 -11.54 -9.47
C ILE A 30 2.40 -12.24 -8.97
N ASN A 31 1.32 -11.48 -8.76
CA ASN A 31 0.06 -12.12 -8.40
C ASN A 31 -0.62 -12.77 -9.63
N THR A 32 -1.46 -13.76 -9.38
CA THR A 32 -2.07 -14.57 -10.43
C THR A 32 -2.98 -13.75 -11.36
N ASN A 33 -3.66 -12.72 -10.84
CA ASN A 33 -4.56 -11.88 -11.63
C ASN A 33 -3.79 -11.01 -12.62
N THR A 34 -2.73 -10.35 -12.15
CA THR A 34 -1.83 -9.55 -12.99
C THR A 34 -1.11 -10.42 -14.00
N TYR A 35 -0.65 -11.60 -13.62
CA TYR A 35 -0.07 -12.55 -14.57
C TYR A 35 -1.06 -12.93 -15.68
N LYS A 36 -2.30 -13.31 -15.32
CA LYS A 36 -3.35 -13.66 -16.29
C LYS A 36 -3.71 -12.51 -17.22
N SER A 37 -3.74 -11.26 -16.75
CA SER A 37 -4.01 -10.11 -17.62
C SER A 37 -2.91 -9.89 -18.65
N LEU A 38 -1.64 -10.14 -18.30
CA LEU A 38 -0.53 -10.05 -19.25
C LEU A 38 -0.62 -11.07 -20.39
N GLN A 39 -1.19 -12.25 -20.11
CA GLN A 39 -1.36 -13.31 -21.13
C GLN A 39 -2.31 -12.92 -22.26
N VAL A 40 -3.20 -11.94 -22.03
CA VAL A 40 -4.14 -11.46 -23.06
C VAL A 40 -3.39 -10.74 -24.18
N ASP A 41 -2.39 -9.94 -23.83
CA ASP A 41 -1.60 -9.17 -24.79
C ASP A 41 -0.52 -10.04 -25.45
N LYS A 42 0.18 -10.85 -24.64
CA LYS A 42 1.25 -11.72 -25.09
C LYS A 42 1.39 -12.93 -24.18
N PRO A 43 1.48 -14.16 -24.74
CA PRO A 43 1.72 -15.34 -23.92
C PRO A 43 3.12 -15.31 -23.32
N TYR A 44 3.21 -15.53 -22.01
CA TYR A 44 4.45 -15.79 -21.30
C TYR A 44 4.36 -17.18 -20.68
N PRO A 45 5.17 -18.17 -21.08
CA PRO A 45 5.06 -19.53 -20.57
C PRO A 45 5.39 -19.61 -19.08
N VAL A 46 4.69 -20.50 -18.36
CA VAL A 46 4.97 -20.80 -16.96
C VAL A 46 5.88 -22.01 -16.88
N ASP A 47 7.01 -21.85 -16.22
CA ASP A 47 7.90 -22.93 -15.84
C ASP A 47 7.54 -23.50 -14.47
N LYS A 48 7.98 -24.74 -14.23
CA LYS A 48 7.91 -25.33 -12.89
C LYS A 48 8.75 -24.49 -11.94
N SER A 49 8.16 -24.15 -10.80
CA SER A 49 8.90 -23.50 -9.74
C SER A 49 9.77 -24.50 -8.97
N ASP A 50 10.94 -24.04 -8.59
CA ASP A 50 11.83 -24.63 -7.58
C ASP A 50 11.36 -24.37 -6.14
N LEU A 51 10.36 -23.50 -5.94
CA LEU A 51 9.71 -23.21 -4.67
C LEU A 51 8.30 -23.80 -4.64
N LEU A 52 7.96 -24.48 -3.55
CA LEU A 52 6.58 -24.96 -3.31
C LEU A 52 5.67 -23.86 -2.75
N GLY A 53 6.26 -22.87 -2.08
CA GLY A 53 5.57 -21.75 -1.48
C GLY A 53 6.53 -20.74 -0.88
N VAL A 54 6.00 -19.57 -0.55
CA VAL A 54 6.71 -18.50 0.14
C VAL A 54 6.02 -18.20 1.47
N ARG A 55 6.76 -17.62 2.41
CA ARG A 55 6.24 -17.23 3.72
C ARG A 55 6.02 -15.72 3.74
N GLY A 56 4.79 -15.30 3.99
CA GLY A 56 4.44 -13.90 4.15
C GLY A 56 4.84 -13.34 5.52
N VAL A 57 4.63 -12.03 5.71
CA VAL A 57 4.97 -11.31 6.95
C VAL A 57 4.20 -11.78 8.19
N ASN A 58 3.02 -12.38 8.00
CA ASN A 58 2.20 -12.93 9.08
C ASN A 58 2.44 -14.44 9.30
N ASP A 59 3.59 -14.95 8.87
CA ASP A 59 3.94 -16.38 8.90
C ASP A 59 3.07 -17.29 8.00
N ASN A 60 2.08 -16.71 7.32
CA ASN A 60 1.21 -17.40 6.37
C ASN A 60 2.00 -18.01 5.22
N PHE A 61 1.73 -19.28 4.93
CA PHE A 61 2.28 -19.99 3.79
C PHE A 61 1.44 -19.69 2.54
N ILE A 62 2.08 -19.13 1.51
CA ILE A 62 1.44 -18.81 0.24
C ILE A 62 2.00 -19.75 -0.81
N ARG A 63 1.11 -20.50 -1.47
CA ARG A 63 1.47 -21.46 -2.51
C ARG A 63 2.03 -20.73 -3.74
N VAL A 64 3.11 -21.28 -4.29
CA VAL A 64 3.64 -20.87 -5.59
C VAL A 64 2.99 -21.74 -6.68
N LEU A 65 2.44 -21.10 -7.71
CA LEU A 65 1.78 -21.78 -8.83
C LEU A 65 2.76 -22.14 -9.95
N GLY A 66 3.87 -21.41 -10.04
CA GLY A 66 4.89 -21.57 -11.05
C GLY A 66 5.82 -20.37 -11.08
N LYS A 67 6.72 -20.37 -12.05
CA LYS A 67 7.72 -19.32 -12.26
C LYS A 67 7.62 -18.81 -13.71
N VAL A 68 7.81 -17.52 -13.91
CA VAL A 68 7.74 -16.89 -15.24
C VAL A 68 8.85 -15.86 -15.41
N THR A 69 9.53 -15.89 -16.54
CA THR A 69 10.49 -14.83 -16.92
C THR A 69 9.77 -13.74 -17.71
N LEU A 70 9.83 -12.50 -17.23
CA LEU A 70 9.15 -11.35 -17.86
C LEU A 70 10.14 -10.28 -18.31
N PRO A 71 9.91 -9.61 -19.47
CA PRO A 71 10.64 -8.41 -19.86
C PRO A 71 10.06 -7.20 -19.12
N VAL A 72 10.74 -6.79 -18.07
CA VAL A 72 10.37 -5.70 -17.18
C VAL A 72 11.00 -4.41 -17.68
N GLU A 73 10.19 -3.45 -18.08
CA GLU A 73 10.67 -2.15 -18.48
C GLU A 73 10.61 -1.15 -17.33
N ILE A 74 11.77 -0.56 -17.02
CA ILE A 74 11.96 0.42 -15.95
C ILE A 74 12.81 1.56 -16.49
N GLY A 75 12.24 2.75 -16.57
CA GLY A 75 12.89 3.90 -17.18
C GLY A 75 13.23 3.61 -18.65
N LYS A 76 14.53 3.51 -18.96
CA LYS A 76 15.03 3.22 -20.31
C LYS A 76 15.53 1.79 -20.50
N LEU A 77 15.46 0.96 -19.46
CA LEU A 77 15.96 -0.40 -19.48
C LEU A 77 14.83 -1.39 -19.70
N THR A 78 15.12 -2.46 -20.44
CA THR A 78 14.31 -3.69 -20.49
C THR A 78 15.12 -4.80 -19.85
N LEU A 79 14.64 -5.31 -18.72
CA LEU A 79 15.33 -6.27 -17.86
C LEU A 79 14.52 -7.57 -17.82
N PHE A 80 15.13 -8.68 -18.20
CA PHE A 80 14.49 -9.98 -18.07
C PHE A 80 14.71 -10.49 -16.64
N HIS A 81 13.62 -10.78 -15.94
CA HIS A 81 13.70 -11.27 -14.58
C HIS A 81 12.63 -12.33 -14.32
N ASP A 82 12.96 -13.23 -13.41
CA ASP A 82 12.10 -14.32 -12.99
C ASP A 82 11.15 -13.87 -11.88
N PHE A 83 9.88 -14.25 -11.98
CA PHE A 83 8.87 -13.98 -10.97
C PHE A 83 8.17 -15.27 -10.57
N TYR A 84 7.95 -15.45 -9.27
CA TYR A 84 7.08 -16.50 -8.75
C TYR A 84 5.62 -16.04 -8.78
N ILE A 85 4.75 -16.90 -9.32
CA ILE A 85 3.32 -16.62 -9.44
C ILE A 85 2.61 -17.05 -8.15
N LEU A 86 1.94 -16.12 -7.47
CA LEU A 86 1.25 -16.35 -6.20
C LEU A 86 -0.26 -16.10 -6.32
N ASP A 87 -1.08 -16.91 -5.65
CA ASP A 87 -2.56 -16.85 -5.74
C ASP A 87 -3.19 -15.86 -4.73
N ASP A 88 -2.48 -15.51 -3.65
CA ASP A 88 -3.00 -14.73 -2.51
C ASP A 88 -2.08 -13.58 -2.11
N VAL A 89 -1.81 -12.68 -3.07
CA VAL A 89 -1.01 -11.46 -2.83
C VAL A 89 -1.70 -10.24 -3.42
N ASN A 90 -2.04 -9.28 -2.56
CA ASN A 90 -2.72 -8.05 -2.94
C ASN A 90 -1.87 -7.13 -3.83
N MET A 91 -0.55 -7.24 -3.75
CA MET A 91 0.34 -6.44 -4.60
C MET A 91 0.44 -7.07 -6.00
N PRO A 92 0.20 -6.30 -7.09
CA PRO A 92 0.31 -6.80 -8.46
C PRO A 92 1.68 -7.42 -8.78
N LEU A 93 2.74 -6.71 -8.38
CA LEU A 93 4.12 -7.08 -8.62
C LEU A 93 5.00 -6.58 -7.46
N ILE A 94 5.93 -7.42 -7.01
CA ILE A 94 6.93 -7.08 -6.01
C ILE A 94 8.31 -7.37 -6.60
N LEU A 95 9.20 -6.38 -6.54
CA LEU A 95 10.63 -6.54 -6.79
C LEU A 95 11.31 -6.81 -5.44
N GLY A 96 11.76 -8.05 -5.29
CA GLY A 96 12.48 -8.53 -4.12
C GLY A 96 13.99 -8.29 -4.21
N ARG A 97 14.71 -8.83 -3.23
CA ARG A 97 16.17 -8.72 -3.15
C ARG A 97 16.90 -9.44 -4.28
N ASP A 98 16.33 -10.49 -4.85
CA ASP A 98 16.85 -11.17 -6.05
C ASP A 98 16.97 -10.20 -7.23
N PHE A 99 15.89 -9.50 -7.57
CA PHE A 99 15.91 -8.45 -8.60
C PHE A 99 16.90 -7.35 -8.25
N MET A 100 16.83 -6.83 -7.03
CA MET A 100 17.70 -5.72 -6.62
C MET A 100 19.18 -6.09 -6.69
N HIS A 101 19.53 -7.32 -6.31
CA HIS A 101 20.89 -7.82 -6.40
C HIS A 101 21.34 -7.96 -7.87
N ASP A 102 20.55 -8.65 -8.69
CA ASP A 102 20.88 -8.90 -10.10
C ASP A 102 21.02 -7.61 -10.91
N GLN A 103 20.20 -6.60 -10.56
CA GLN A 103 20.16 -5.33 -11.27
C GLN A 103 21.02 -4.24 -10.62
N LYS A 104 21.83 -4.57 -9.60
CA LYS A 104 22.69 -3.62 -8.87
C LYS A 104 21.92 -2.38 -8.43
N ALA A 105 20.77 -2.62 -7.80
CA ALA A 105 19.85 -1.57 -7.41
C ALA A 105 20.37 -0.75 -6.23
N GLU A 106 20.24 0.58 -6.33
CA GLU A 106 20.51 1.51 -5.24
C GLU A 106 19.27 2.35 -4.94
N ILE A 107 18.78 2.26 -3.70
CA ILE A 107 17.64 3.05 -3.22
C ILE A 107 18.17 4.30 -2.53
N SER A 108 17.87 5.47 -3.08
CA SER A 108 18.22 6.75 -2.48
C SER A 108 17.00 7.42 -1.86
N PHE A 109 16.87 7.34 -0.53
CA PHE A 109 15.82 8.06 0.19
C PHE A 109 15.94 9.58 0.11
N PRO A 110 17.13 10.20 0.18
CA PRO A 110 17.24 11.65 0.02
C PRO A 110 16.74 12.14 -1.35
N LYS A 111 17.04 11.39 -2.40
CA LYS A 111 16.62 11.72 -3.77
C LYS A 111 15.23 11.19 -4.14
N GLN A 112 14.67 10.28 -3.33
CA GLN A 112 13.47 9.50 -3.65
C GLN A 112 13.56 8.82 -5.02
N VAL A 113 14.66 8.11 -5.29
CA VAL A 113 14.87 7.37 -6.55
C VAL A 113 15.37 5.95 -6.30
N LEU A 114 15.03 5.07 -7.24
CA LEU A 114 15.67 3.78 -7.45
C LEU A 114 16.59 3.93 -8.66
N SER A 115 17.88 3.72 -8.44
CA SER A 115 18.91 3.61 -9.48
C SER A 115 19.14 2.15 -9.81
N LEU A 116 19.27 1.81 -11.09
CA LEU A 116 19.55 0.45 -11.56
C LEU A 116 20.80 0.44 -12.44
N GLN A 117 21.49 -0.71 -12.42
CA GLN A 117 22.65 -1.00 -13.26
C GLN A 117 23.73 0.08 -13.16
N ASN A 118 24.12 0.43 -11.92
CA ASN A 118 25.13 1.46 -11.64
C ASN A 118 24.77 2.86 -12.20
N GLY A 119 23.50 3.26 -12.13
CA GLY A 119 23.06 4.59 -12.58
C GLY A 119 22.74 4.71 -14.06
N MET A 120 22.68 3.61 -14.81
CA MET A 120 22.22 3.65 -16.21
C MET A 120 20.78 4.16 -16.34
N THR A 121 19.94 3.89 -15.34
CA THR A 121 18.61 4.51 -15.23
C THR A 121 18.29 4.81 -13.78
N GLU A 122 17.60 5.93 -13.57
CA GLU A 122 17.02 6.30 -12.29
C GLU A 122 15.53 6.52 -12.50
N VAL A 123 14.71 5.96 -11.62
CA VAL A 123 13.27 6.18 -11.60
C VAL A 123 12.86 6.70 -10.24
N SER A 124 11.91 7.63 -10.23
CA SER A 124 11.38 8.15 -8.98
C SER A 124 10.66 7.05 -8.21
N LEU A 125 11.01 6.92 -6.93
CA LEU A 125 10.21 6.21 -5.96
C LEU A 125 8.99 7.07 -5.70
N SER A 126 7.87 6.68 -6.28
CA SER A 126 6.61 7.13 -5.72
C SER A 126 6.48 6.47 -4.37
N GLN A 127 6.54 7.24 -3.28
CA GLN A 127 5.76 6.83 -2.12
C GLN A 127 4.34 6.83 -2.65
N GLY A 128 3.76 5.64 -2.79
CA GLY A 128 2.37 5.58 -3.15
C GLY A 128 1.63 6.51 -2.20
N GLN A 129 1.05 7.60 -2.70
CA GLN A 129 -0.29 7.89 -2.23
C GLN A 129 -1.06 6.66 -2.66
N ASP A 130 -1.10 5.67 -1.77
CA ASP A 130 -1.88 4.48 -1.95
C ASP A 130 -3.28 4.97 -2.33
N ARG A 131 -3.61 4.83 -3.62
CA ARG A 131 -5.00 4.86 -4.06
C ARG A 131 -5.67 3.51 -3.75
N ASP A 132 -4.89 2.51 -3.37
CA ASP A 132 -5.33 1.13 -3.14
C ASP A 132 -5.48 0.76 -1.65
N HIS A 133 -4.76 1.45 -0.76
CA HIS A 133 -5.37 1.73 0.54
C HIS A 133 -6.34 2.85 0.25
N THR A 134 -7.62 2.55 0.20
CA THR A 134 -8.62 3.61 0.28
C THR A 134 -8.43 4.27 1.65
N HIS A 135 -7.52 5.26 1.73
CA HIS A 135 -7.44 6.21 2.82
C HIS A 135 -8.70 7.05 2.72
N ASN A 136 -9.77 6.43 3.17
CA ASN A 136 -11.07 7.00 3.17
C ASN A 136 -11.07 8.06 4.24
N PHE A 137 -11.35 9.29 3.83
CA PHE A 137 -11.47 10.38 4.77
C PHE A 137 -12.59 10.05 5.74
N VAL A 138 -12.21 9.93 7.01
CA VAL A 138 -13.15 9.89 8.11
C VAL A 138 -13.52 11.34 8.43
N ARG A 139 -14.78 11.70 8.19
CA ARG A 139 -15.29 13.06 8.37
C ARG A 139 -16.31 13.09 9.50
N VAL A 140 -16.32 14.17 10.26
CA VAL A 140 -17.41 14.46 11.20
C VAL A 140 -18.72 14.66 10.42
N LEU A 141 -19.83 14.10 10.91
CA LEU A 141 -21.15 14.26 10.27
C LEU A 141 -21.75 15.66 10.45
N SER A 142 -21.36 16.31 11.56
CA SER A 142 -21.76 17.65 11.99
C SER A 142 -20.60 18.30 12.76
N ASP A 143 -20.71 19.58 13.07
CA ASP A 143 -19.79 20.21 14.02
C ASP A 143 -19.85 19.46 15.36
N VAL A 144 -18.69 19.20 15.95
CA VAL A 144 -18.57 18.54 17.27
C VAL A 144 -17.72 19.42 18.16
N THR A 145 -18.22 19.73 19.35
CA THR A 145 -17.52 20.54 20.35
C THR A 145 -17.15 19.68 21.55
N PHE A 146 -15.89 19.74 21.94
CA PHE A 146 -15.30 18.99 23.04
C PHE A 146 -14.95 19.96 24.17
N GLN A 147 -15.47 19.69 25.36
CA GLN A 147 -15.09 20.44 26.55
C GLN A 147 -13.65 20.09 26.96
N PRO A 148 -13.02 20.97 27.75
CA PRO A 148 -11.74 20.66 28.39
C PRO A 148 -11.74 19.29 29.08
N ARG A 149 -10.66 18.53 28.91
CA ARG A 149 -10.46 17.21 29.54
C ARG A 149 -11.55 16.17 29.26
N GLN A 150 -12.32 16.35 28.18
CA GLN A 150 -13.41 15.46 27.83
C GLN A 150 -12.97 14.38 26.84
N ARG A 151 -13.44 13.15 27.06
CA ARG A 151 -13.43 12.04 26.10
C ARG A 151 -14.82 11.94 25.47
N VAL A 152 -14.90 11.87 24.14
CA VAL A 152 -16.16 11.82 23.39
C VAL A 152 -16.10 10.77 22.30
N ILE A 153 -17.17 9.97 22.19
CA ILE A 153 -17.44 9.09 21.06
C ILE A 153 -18.52 9.77 20.23
N PHE A 154 -18.27 9.96 18.94
CA PHE A 154 -19.21 10.64 18.04
C PHE A 154 -19.25 9.96 16.67
N PRO A 155 -20.35 10.12 15.91
CA PRO A 155 -20.50 9.44 14.64
C PRO A 155 -19.70 10.13 13.53
N VAL A 156 -19.12 9.32 12.65
CA VAL A 156 -18.29 9.74 11.52
C VAL A 156 -18.79 9.12 10.23
N LYS A 157 -18.59 9.85 9.12
CA LYS A 157 -18.78 9.34 7.76
C LYS A 157 -17.47 8.83 7.22
N ILE A 158 -17.51 7.71 6.51
CA ILE A 158 -16.38 7.12 5.83
C ILE A 158 -16.73 7.11 4.34
N GLU A 159 -15.99 7.89 3.55
CA GLU A 159 -16.17 7.92 2.08
C GLU A 159 -15.64 6.63 1.46
N ASN A 160 -16.13 6.21 0.28
CA ASN A 160 -15.62 5.07 -0.51
C ASN A 160 -15.28 3.77 0.27
N PHE A 161 -16.05 3.44 1.31
CA PHE A 161 -15.92 2.19 2.07
C PHE A 161 -17.12 1.29 1.79
N SER A 162 -16.88 -0.01 1.57
CA SER A 162 -17.96 -0.98 1.35
C SER A 162 -18.89 -1.08 2.57
N LYS A 163 -20.17 -1.31 2.32
CA LYS A 163 -21.17 -1.50 3.38
C LYS A 163 -20.80 -2.75 4.21
N ASN A 164 -20.98 -2.69 5.54
CA ASN A 164 -20.83 -3.82 6.45
C ASN A 164 -19.43 -4.44 6.46
N THR A 165 -18.39 -3.62 6.35
CA THR A 165 -17.00 -4.06 6.32
C THR A 165 -16.26 -3.60 7.58
N SER A 166 -15.36 -4.44 8.08
CA SER A 166 -14.49 -4.08 9.21
C SER A 166 -13.28 -3.28 8.71
N GLY A 167 -12.87 -2.27 9.46
CA GLY A 167 -11.73 -1.42 9.11
C GLY A 167 -11.03 -0.88 10.35
N VAL A 168 -9.88 -0.23 10.16
CA VAL A 168 -9.17 0.47 11.23
C VAL A 168 -9.20 1.96 10.94
N ILE A 169 -9.66 2.77 11.90
CA ILE A 169 -9.48 4.21 11.85
C ILE A 169 -8.17 4.55 12.54
N GLU A 170 -7.30 5.26 11.82
CA GLU A 170 -6.08 5.84 12.37
C GLU A 170 -6.24 7.38 12.46
N PRO A 171 -5.91 8.00 13.60
CA PRO A 171 -6.01 9.45 13.76
C PRO A 171 -5.01 10.17 12.85
N ASN A 172 -5.48 11.22 12.18
CA ASN A 172 -4.60 12.10 11.41
C ASN A 172 -3.73 12.94 12.37
N PHE A 173 -2.42 13.02 12.11
CA PHE A 173 -1.48 13.82 12.92
C PHE A 173 -1.87 15.30 13.08
N SER A 174 -2.63 15.85 12.14
CA SER A 174 -3.16 17.22 12.23
C SER A 174 -4.13 17.43 13.40
N LEU A 175 -4.76 16.38 13.94
CA LEU A 175 -5.55 16.46 15.18
C LEU A 175 -4.67 16.91 16.35
N ALA A 176 -3.50 16.29 16.50
CA ALA A 176 -2.53 16.68 17.50
C ALA A 176 -1.88 18.02 17.14
N GLY A 177 -1.41 18.19 15.91
CA GLY A 177 -0.61 19.35 15.49
C GLY A 177 -1.39 20.66 15.35
N LYS A 178 -2.68 20.63 14.97
CA LYS A 178 -3.50 21.85 14.78
C LYS A 178 -4.47 22.09 15.93
N HIS A 179 -5.04 21.02 16.48
CA HIS A 179 -6.11 21.12 17.46
C HIS A 179 -5.68 20.70 18.87
N ASN A 180 -4.49 20.12 19.06
CA ASN A 180 -4.06 19.59 20.36
C ASN A 180 -5.02 18.54 20.94
N ILE A 181 -5.71 17.78 20.09
CA ILE A 181 -6.60 16.68 20.47
C ILE A 181 -6.02 15.33 20.03
N MET A 182 -6.37 14.27 20.76
CA MET A 182 -5.92 12.91 20.50
C MET A 182 -7.09 12.08 20.00
N GLY A 183 -6.94 11.45 18.84
CA GLY A 183 -7.91 10.46 18.35
C GLY A 183 -7.44 9.04 18.71
N ALA A 184 -8.38 8.15 19.00
CA ALA A 184 -8.06 6.74 19.26
C ALA A 184 -7.80 6.00 17.94
N ARG A 185 -6.94 4.97 17.98
CA ARG A 185 -6.85 3.99 16.89
C ARG A 185 -7.85 2.88 17.16
N CYS A 186 -8.88 2.76 16.34
CA CYS A 186 -10.00 1.87 16.62
C CYS A 186 -10.24 0.89 15.47
N LEU A 187 -10.50 -0.38 15.82
CA LEU A 187 -11.18 -1.32 14.92
C LEU A 187 -12.66 -0.94 14.87
N ILE A 188 -13.21 -0.79 13.68
CA ILE A 188 -14.58 -0.39 13.46
C ILE A 188 -15.28 -1.34 12.49
N GLN A 189 -16.60 -1.35 12.56
CA GLN A 189 -17.46 -1.98 11.56
C GLN A 189 -18.36 -0.89 10.96
N THR A 190 -18.39 -0.80 9.64
CA THR A 190 -19.20 0.21 8.95
C THR A 190 -20.64 -0.24 8.81
N HIS A 191 -21.58 0.65 9.09
CA HIS A 191 -22.99 0.47 8.76
C HIS A 191 -23.46 1.67 7.96
N ASN A 192 -23.91 1.47 6.72
CA ASN A 192 -24.33 2.57 5.83
C ASN A 192 -23.30 3.71 5.69
N ASN A 193 -22.02 3.36 5.53
CA ASN A 193 -20.90 4.30 5.38
C ASN A 193 -20.67 5.21 6.60
N THR A 194 -21.23 4.87 7.76
CA THR A 194 -20.95 5.53 9.03
C THR A 194 -20.34 4.56 10.02
N SER A 195 -19.65 5.13 11.00
CA SER A 195 -19.14 4.45 12.18
C SER A 195 -19.04 5.45 13.32
N VAL A 196 -18.41 5.08 14.43
CA VAL A 196 -18.06 5.96 15.53
C VAL A 196 -16.56 6.16 15.61
N PHE A 197 -16.15 7.34 16.07
CA PHE A 197 -14.77 7.66 16.37
C PHE A 197 -14.67 8.27 17.76
N GLU A 198 -13.54 8.01 18.41
CA GLU A 198 -13.29 8.47 19.76
C GLU A 198 -12.15 9.49 19.78
N ILE A 199 -12.41 10.63 20.43
CA ILE A 199 -11.42 11.69 20.66
C ILE A 199 -11.35 12.02 22.14
N LEU A 200 -10.14 12.35 22.58
CA LEU A 200 -9.82 13.00 23.83
C LEU A 200 -9.37 14.44 23.56
N ASN A 201 -9.99 15.39 24.24
CA ASN A 201 -9.46 16.74 24.40
C ASN A 201 -8.64 16.81 25.70
N PRO A 202 -7.31 16.67 25.68
CA PRO A 202 -6.48 16.75 26.89
C PRO A 202 -6.26 18.20 27.35
N THR A 203 -6.71 19.20 26.60
CA THR A 203 -6.43 20.61 26.86
C THR A 203 -7.39 21.22 27.89
N ASN A 204 -7.08 22.46 28.28
CA ASN A 204 -7.95 23.28 29.13
C ASN A 204 -8.90 24.18 28.32
N ALA A 205 -8.95 24.05 26.99
CA ALA A 205 -9.75 24.88 26.10
C ALA A 205 -10.91 24.09 25.48
N VAL A 206 -12.00 24.79 25.14
CA VAL A 206 -13.07 24.23 24.31
C VAL A 206 -12.58 24.13 22.87
N ILE A 207 -12.80 22.99 22.23
CA ILE A 207 -12.35 22.73 20.86
C ILE A 207 -13.53 22.32 20.01
N THR A 208 -13.65 22.88 18.81
CA THR A 208 -14.69 22.50 17.85
C THR A 208 -14.04 21.94 16.58
N LEU A 209 -14.40 20.70 16.23
CA LEU A 209 -14.15 20.15 14.90
C LEU A 209 -15.31 20.51 14.00
N LYS A 210 -15.02 21.20 12.89
CA LYS A 210 -16.02 21.65 11.92
C LYS A 210 -16.28 20.58 10.88
N LYS A 211 -17.55 20.47 10.45
CA LYS A 211 -17.89 19.72 9.25
C LYS A 211 -17.32 20.45 8.03
N ILE A 212 -16.45 19.78 7.30
CA ILE A 212 -15.92 20.26 6.02
C ILE A 212 -16.74 19.57 4.92
N LEU A 213 -17.39 20.39 4.09
CA LEU A 213 -18.19 19.96 2.93
C LEU A 213 -17.32 19.20 1.91
#